data_AF-A0A9D6JS51-F1
#
_entry.id   AF-A0A9D6JS51-F1
#
_cell.length_a   1.000
_cell.length_b   1.000
_cell.length_c   1.000
_cell.angle_alpha   90.00
_cell.angle_beta   90.00
_cell.angle_gamma   90.00
#
_symmetry.space_group_name_H-M   'P 1'
#
loop_
_entity.id
_entity.type
_entity.pdbx_description
1 polymer ?
#
loop_
_entity_poly.entity_id
_entity_poly.type
_entity_poly.pdbx_seq_one_letter_code
_entity_poly.pdbx_strand_id
1 'polypeptide(L)'
;MEITNVKVHLKESHGSKLKAFVTITFDEMFVVRDLKVIEGKNGPFVAMPSIKMKEPCVKCSRKIPIRSKFCPECGARLPEVSFHNYHDEEHREDHKDIAHPITAEARDIIQKKVLEAYYALTDSSNKYGSKSKV
;
A
#
# COMPACT_ATOMS: atom_id res chain seq x y z
N MET A 1 2.27 -21.41 6.71
CA MET A 1 2.66 -20.37 5.72
C MET A 1 3.89 -19.68 6.26
N GLU A 2 5.01 -19.85 5.58
CA GLU A 2 6.30 -19.27 5.93
C GLU A 2 6.67 -18.16 4.95
N ILE A 3 7.27 -17.08 5.46
CA ILE A 3 7.81 -16.01 4.62
C ILE A 3 9.28 -16.34 4.39
N THR A 4 9.58 -16.83 3.19
CA THR A 4 10.89 -17.38 2.84
C THR A 4 11.86 -16.30 2.35
N ASN A 5 11.34 -15.19 1.82
CA ASN A 5 12.18 -14.07 1.40
C ASN A 5 11.48 -12.73 1.61
N VAL A 6 12.24 -11.73 2.06
CA VAL A 6 11.78 -10.34 2.20
C VAL A 6 12.80 -9.42 1.52
N LYS A 7 12.37 -8.71 0.48
CA LYS A 7 13.17 -7.69 -0.22
C LYS A 7 12.64 -6.32 0.16
N VAL A 8 13.50 -5.48 0.73
CA VAL A 8 13.15 -4.13 1.17
C VAL A 8 13.90 -3.11 0.33
N HIS A 9 13.16 -2.14 -0.20
CA HIS A 9 13.68 -0.98 -0.91
C HIS A 9 13.40 0.26 -0.07
N LEU A 10 14.43 0.76 0.61
CA LEU A 10 14.33 1.98 1.43
C LEU A 10 14.01 3.19 0.55
N LYS A 11 13.20 4.10 1.08
CA LYS A 11 12.84 5.36 0.43
C LYS A 11 13.17 6.52 1.36
N GLU A 12 14.21 7.26 1.00
CA GLU A 12 14.58 8.48 1.70
C GLU A 12 13.77 9.65 1.13
N SER A 13 12.75 10.07 1.86
CA SER A 13 11.98 11.26 1.49
C SER A 13 11.66 12.05 2.75
N HIS A 14 12.26 13.25 2.85
CA HIS A 14 12.05 14.17 3.96
C HIS A 14 10.56 14.50 4.09
N GLY A 15 9.98 14.14 5.25
CA GLY A 15 8.58 14.42 5.57
C GLY A 15 7.55 13.41 5.05
N SER A 16 7.93 12.44 4.23
CA SER A 16 6.99 11.41 3.78
C SER A 16 6.81 10.32 4.83
N LYS A 17 5.56 9.90 5.05
CA LYS A 17 5.26 8.75 5.94
C LYS A 17 5.75 7.42 5.35
N LEU A 18 5.95 7.34 4.04
CA LEU A 18 6.43 6.13 3.39
C LEU A 18 7.94 5.97 3.60
N LYS A 19 8.35 4.88 4.24
CA LYS A 19 9.76 4.60 4.57
C LYS A 19 10.40 3.57 3.64
N ALA A 20 9.64 2.58 3.17
CA ALA A 20 10.14 1.57 2.26
C ALA A 20 9.03 0.92 1.45
N PHE A 21 9.40 0.39 0.28
CA PHE A 21 8.62 -0.61 -0.44
C PHE A 21 9.17 -2.00 -0.15
N VAL A 22 8.28 -2.98 -0.07
CA VAL A 22 8.61 -4.34 0.32
C VAL A 22 7.98 -5.34 -0.63
N THR A 23 8.75 -6.36 -0.97
CA THR A 23 8.27 -7.56 -1.67
C THR A 23 8.53 -8.77 -0.80
N ILE A 24 7.51 -9.58 -0.56
CA ILE A 24 7.60 -10.80 0.23
C ILE A 24 7.33 -12.03 -0.63
N THR A 25 8.01 -13.13 -0.30
CA THR A 25 7.78 -14.45 -0.92
C THR A 25 7.29 -15.41 0.16
N PHE A 26 6.16 -16.05 -0.10
CA PHE A 26 5.57 -17.08 0.75
C PHE A 26 5.93 -18.46 0.19
N ASP A 27 6.41 -19.34 1.07
CA ASP A 27 6.70 -20.75 0.79
C ASP A 27 7.50 -20.99 -0.51
N GLU A 28 8.37 -20.04 -0.90
CA GLU A 28 9.12 -20.02 -2.17
C GLU A 28 8.29 -20.09 -3.46
N MET A 29 6.96 -20.01 -3.37
CA MET A 29 6.05 -20.26 -4.48
C MET A 29 5.19 -19.06 -4.87
N PHE A 30 5.00 -18.10 -3.97
CA PHE A 30 4.08 -16.98 -4.19
C PHE A 30 4.69 -15.65 -3.75
N VAL A 31 4.71 -14.67 -4.66
CA VAL A 31 5.30 -13.35 -4.40
C VAL A 31 4.21 -12.29 -4.32
N VAL A 32 4.24 -11.50 -3.26
CA VAL A 32 3.41 -10.30 -3.12
C VAL A 32 4.31 -9.07 -3.13
N ARG A 33 4.03 -8.16 -4.07
CA ARG A 33 4.78 -6.91 -4.29
C ARG A 33 4.01 -5.72 -3.73
N ASP A 34 4.70 -4.59 -3.64
CA ASP A 34 4.13 -3.28 -3.28
C ASP A 34 3.53 -3.21 -1.87
N LEU A 35 4.03 -4.03 -0.94
CA LEU A 35 3.85 -3.76 0.49
C LEU A 35 4.64 -2.49 0.84
N LYS A 36 4.20 -1.77 1.86
CA LYS A 36 4.80 -0.49 2.26
C LYS A 36 5.09 -0.50 3.76
N VAL A 37 6.28 -0.03 4.14
CA VAL A 37 6.55 0.35 5.54
C VAL A 37 6.20 1.82 5.69
N ILE A 38 5.27 2.13 6.59
CA ILE A 38 4.74 3.48 6.80
C ILE A 38 4.96 3.89 8.26
N GLU A 39 5.41 5.12 8.46
CA GLU A 39 5.52 5.74 9.78
C GLU A 39 4.13 6.14 10.30
N GLY A 40 3.69 5.45 11.35
CA GLY A 40 2.46 5.74 12.09
C GLY A 40 2.70 6.59 13.34
N LYS A 41 1.66 6.79 14.14
CA LYS A 41 1.77 7.46 15.45
C LYS A 41 2.50 6.59 16.48
N ASN A 42 2.33 5.28 16.38
CA ASN A 42 2.90 4.28 17.30
C ASN A 42 4.14 3.61 16.70
N GLY A 43 4.82 4.28 15.76
CA GLY A 43 5.98 3.76 15.04
C GLY A 43 5.66 3.16 13.66
N PRO A 44 6.67 2.59 12.99
CA PRO A 44 6.55 1.99 11.67
C PRO A 44 5.65 0.75 11.65
N PHE A 45 4.77 0.65 10.66
CA PHE A 45 3.90 -0.51 10.43
C PHE A 45 3.86 -0.88 8.95
N VAL A 46 3.35 -2.09 8.67
CA VAL A 46 3.25 -2.60 7.30
C VAL A 46 1.85 -2.36 6.74
N ALA A 47 1.77 -1.64 5.64
CA ALA A 47 0.56 -1.49 4.84
C ALA A 47 0.60 -2.46 3.65
N MET A 48 -0.55 -3.08 3.40
CA MET A 48 -0.73 -4.03 2.32
C MET A 48 -0.75 -3.35 0.93
N PRO A 49 -0.55 -4.11 -0.16
CA PRO A 49 -0.61 -3.56 -1.50
C PRO A 49 -2.04 -3.15 -1.81
N SER A 50 -2.22 -1.88 -2.17
CA SER A 50 -3.55 -1.28 -2.40
C SER A 50 -3.65 -0.59 -3.74
N ILE A 51 -4.82 -0.71 -4.38
CA ILE A 51 -5.14 -0.09 -5.66
C ILE A 51 -6.27 0.92 -5.50
N LYS A 52 -6.12 2.08 -6.15
CA LYS A 52 -7.21 3.04 -6.27
C LYS A 52 -8.27 2.48 -7.22
N MET A 53 -9.49 2.35 -6.72
CA MET A 53 -10.59 1.81 -7.48
C MET A 53 -10.98 2.73 -8.64
N LYS A 54 -11.40 2.09 -9.74
CA LYS A 54 -11.89 2.78 -10.94
C LYS A 54 -13.19 2.15 -11.43
N GLU A 55 -14.09 2.98 -11.93
CA GLU A 55 -15.35 2.57 -12.58
C GLU A 55 -15.36 2.99 -14.05
N PRO A 56 -16.12 2.34 -14.94
CA PRO A 56 -16.26 2.76 -16.33
C PRO A 56 -17.16 4.00 -16.43
N CYS A 57 -16.77 4.98 -17.25
CA CYS A 57 -17.63 6.11 -17.58
C CYS A 57 -18.89 5.65 -18.35
N VAL A 58 -20.07 6.17 -17.99
CA VAL A 58 -21.35 5.85 -18.65
C VAL A 58 -21.44 6.28 -20.13
N LYS A 59 -20.60 7.21 -20.57
CA LYS A 59 -20.60 7.73 -21.95
C LYS A 59 -19.54 7.06 -22.84
N CYS A 60 -18.30 6.97 -22.36
CA CYS A 60 -17.16 6.49 -23.17
C CYS A 60 -16.51 5.21 -22.66
N SER A 61 -17.02 4.62 -21.56
CA SER A 61 -16.53 3.39 -20.93
C SER A 61 -15.07 3.42 -20.43
N ARG A 62 -14.39 4.57 -20.46
CA ARG A 62 -13.03 4.69 -19.89
C ARG A 62 -13.06 4.48 -18.38
N LYS A 63 -12.06 3.77 -17.85
CA LYS A 63 -11.82 3.61 -16.41
C LYS A 63 -11.42 4.94 -15.77
N ILE A 64 -12.29 5.47 -14.92
CA ILE A 64 -12.15 6.72 -14.19
C ILE A 64 -12.10 6.43 -12.69
N PRO A 65 -11.50 7.28 -11.85
CA PRO A 65 -11.58 7.13 -10.39
C PRO A 65 -13.04 7.07 -9.94
N ILE A 66 -13.34 6.17 -9.00
CA ILE A 66 -14.68 6.09 -8.41
C ILE A 66 -15.08 7.47 -7.86
N ARG A 67 -16.36 7.84 -7.98
CA ARG A 67 -16.94 9.13 -7.52
C ARG A 67 -16.40 10.37 -8.23
N SER A 68 -15.79 10.22 -9.40
CA SER A 68 -15.52 11.39 -10.23
C SER A 68 -16.85 12.07 -10.58
N LYS A 69 -16.95 13.40 -10.46
CA LYS A 69 -18.15 14.16 -10.87
C LYS A 69 -18.27 14.26 -12.40
N PHE A 70 -17.12 14.29 -13.08
CA PHE A 70 -17.01 14.39 -14.52
C PHE A 70 -15.97 13.40 -15.04
N CYS A 71 -16.19 12.87 -16.25
CA CYS A 71 -15.19 12.08 -16.94
C CYS A 71 -14.04 13.00 -17.41
N PRO A 72 -12.78 12.76 -17.01
CA PRO A 72 -11.64 13.58 -17.42
C PRO A 72 -11.33 13.45 -18.92
N GLU A 73 -11.81 12.40 -19.59
CA GLU A 73 -11.57 12.18 -21.02
C GLU A 73 -12.65 12.81 -21.90
N CYS A 74 -13.94 12.61 -21.60
CA CYS A 74 -15.04 13.00 -22.48
C CYS A 74 -15.95 14.11 -21.92
N GLY A 75 -15.68 14.60 -20.72
CA GLY A 75 -16.44 15.67 -20.06
C GLY A 75 -17.85 15.28 -19.60
N ALA A 76 -18.27 14.02 -19.76
CA ALA A 76 -19.59 13.56 -19.32
C ALA A 76 -19.76 13.78 -17.81
N ARG A 77 -20.89 14.35 -17.39
CA ARG A 77 -21.31 14.36 -15.99
C ARG A 77 -21.66 12.93 -15.59
N LEU A 78 -21.07 12.47 -14.50
CA LEU A 78 -21.25 11.11 -14.00
C LEU A 78 -22.37 11.11 -12.97
N PRO A 79 -23.21 10.05 -12.92
CA PRO A 79 -24.28 9.96 -11.93
C PRO A 79 -23.69 9.92 -10.51
N GLU A 80 -24.27 10.67 -9.59
CA GLU A 80 -23.83 10.69 -8.17
C GLU A 80 -24.07 9.35 -7.46
N VAL A 81 -24.95 8.52 -8.02
CA VAL A 81 -25.32 7.18 -7.52
C VAL A 81 -24.96 6.09 -8.54
N SER A 82 -23.68 5.78 -8.68
CA SER A 82 -23.24 4.61 -9.45
C SER A 82 -23.41 3.33 -8.61
N PHE A 83 -24.41 2.50 -8.97
CA PHE A 83 -24.58 1.04 -8.70
C PHE A 83 -23.83 0.36 -7.52
N HIS A 84 -23.70 1.00 -6.36
CA HIS A 84 -23.24 0.36 -5.12
C HIS A 84 -24.41 0.36 -4.14
N ASN A 85 -25.29 -0.64 -4.32
CA ASN A 85 -26.28 -0.97 -3.32
C ASN A 85 -25.59 -1.32 -1.99
N TYR A 86 -26.10 -0.70 -0.93
CA TYR A 86 -26.10 -1.09 0.48
C TYR A 86 -24.85 -0.82 1.36
N HIS A 87 -25.10 0.14 2.27
CA HIS A 87 -24.50 0.52 3.56
C HIS A 87 -23.14 1.26 3.65
N ASP A 88 -23.17 2.20 4.59
CA ASP A 88 -22.15 3.09 5.15
C ASP A 88 -21.64 4.25 4.30
N GLU A 89 -22.34 5.37 4.53
CA GLU A 89 -22.05 6.75 4.12
C GLU A 89 -20.74 7.31 4.70
N GLU A 90 -20.12 6.65 5.70
CA GLU A 90 -19.13 7.36 6.51
C GLU A 90 -17.67 7.14 6.10
N HIS A 91 -17.24 5.95 5.65
CA HIS A 91 -15.82 5.69 5.37
C HIS A 91 -15.60 4.76 4.17
N ARG A 92 -16.07 5.16 2.98
CA ARG A 92 -15.77 4.45 1.72
C ARG A 92 -14.35 4.81 1.25
N GLU A 93 -13.39 3.94 1.51
CA GLU A 93 -12.04 4.07 1.01
C GLU A 93 -12.01 3.88 -0.52
N ASP A 94 -11.48 4.89 -1.23
CA ASP A 94 -11.24 4.79 -2.68
C ASP A 94 -10.18 3.75 -3.05
N HIS A 95 -9.52 3.17 -2.05
CA HIS A 95 -8.48 2.16 -2.19
C HIS A 95 -9.00 0.83 -1.69
N LYS A 96 -8.65 -0.25 -2.39
CA LYS A 96 -8.85 -1.61 -1.91
C LYS A 96 -7.52 -2.34 -1.89
N ASP A 97 -7.29 -3.10 -0.83
CA ASP A 97 -6.14 -3.98 -0.75
C ASP A 97 -6.29 -5.12 -1.76
N ILE A 98 -5.23 -5.35 -2.54
CA ILE A 98 -5.14 -6.46 -3.50
C ILE A 98 -4.88 -7.77 -2.74
N ALA A 99 -4.10 -7.70 -1.67
CA ALA A 99 -3.79 -8.82 -0.79
C ALA A 99 -3.91 -8.37 0.66
N HIS A 100 -4.59 -9.15 1.49
CA HIS A 100 -4.68 -8.88 2.92
C HIS A 100 -4.65 -10.19 3.71
N PRO A 101 -3.99 -10.24 4.88
CA PRO A 101 -4.09 -11.40 5.76
C PRO A 101 -5.52 -11.52 6.30
N ILE A 102 -6.05 -12.73 6.30
CA ILE A 102 -7.40 -13.01 6.83
C ILE A 102 -7.38 -13.07 8.37
N THR A 103 -6.31 -13.62 8.95
CA THR A 103 -6.18 -13.81 10.39
C THR A 103 -5.19 -12.82 11.01
N ALA A 104 -5.41 -12.48 12.28
CA ALA A 104 -4.50 -11.62 13.05
C ALA A 104 -3.09 -12.23 13.17
N GLU A 105 -3.01 -13.54 13.37
CA GLU A 105 -1.73 -14.26 13.41
C GLU A 105 -0.91 -14.07 12.13
N ALA A 106 -1.55 -14.22 10.95
CA ALA A 106 -0.86 -13.99 9.68
C ALA A 106 -0.41 -12.53 9.52
N ARG A 107 -1.23 -11.58 9.99
CA ARG A 107 -0.86 -10.15 10.00
C ARG A 107 0.38 -9.91 10.85
N ASP A 108 0.44 -10.49 12.03
CA ASP A 108 1.56 -10.32 12.97
C ASP A 108 2.85 -10.96 12.44
N ILE A 109 2.75 -12.15 11.83
CA ILE A 109 3.88 -12.82 11.17
C ILE A 109 4.44 -11.94 10.05
N ILE A 110 3.58 -11.42 9.16
CA ILE A 110 4.01 -10.54 8.06
C ILE A 110 4.65 -9.28 8.60
N GLN A 111 3.98 -8.61 9.56
CA GLN A 111 4.48 -7.36 10.13
C GLN A 111 5.84 -7.55 10.79
N LYS A 112 5.99 -8.58 11.62
CA LYS A 112 7.25 -8.88 12.32
C LYS A 112 8.39 -9.12 11.34
N LYS A 113 8.21 -10.02 10.37
CA LYS A 113 9.26 -10.39 9.40
C LYS A 113 9.68 -9.22 8.52
N VAL A 114 8.74 -8.39 8.10
CA VAL A 114 9.03 -7.22 7.27
C VAL A 114 9.75 -6.14 8.06
N LEU A 115 9.30 -5.83 9.28
CA LEU A 115 9.93 -4.81 10.13
C LEU A 115 11.34 -5.23 10.56
N GLU A 116 11.56 -6.52 10.89
CA GLU A 116 12.89 -7.07 11.18
C GLU A 116 13.87 -6.83 10.02
N ALA A 117 13.46 -7.16 8.79
CA ALA A 117 14.27 -6.93 7.59
C ALA A 117 14.50 -5.44 7.31
N TYR A 118 13.49 -4.59 7.57
CA TYR A 118 13.61 -3.15 7.42
C TYR A 118 14.64 -2.56 8.40
N TYR A 119 14.54 -2.88 9.70
CA TYR A 119 15.45 -2.34 10.71
C TYR A 119 16.90 -2.79 10.49
N ALA A 120 17.13 -4.03 10.07
CA ALA A 120 18.47 -4.52 9.73
C ALA A 120 19.16 -3.65 8.66
N LEU A 121 18.40 -3.15 7.67
CA LEU A 121 18.93 -2.26 6.64
C LEU A 121 19.08 -0.82 7.11
N THR A 122 18.13 -0.30 7.90
CA THR A 122 18.22 1.09 8.39
C THR A 122 19.35 1.29 9.39
N ASP A 123 19.62 0.30 10.24
CA ASP A 123 20.73 0.35 11.19
C ASP A 123 22.07 0.31 10.46
N SER A 124 22.12 -0.41 9.34
CA SER A 124 23.28 -0.45 8.45
C SER A 124 23.49 0.89 7.77
N SER A 125 22.45 1.52 7.22
CA SER A 125 22.57 2.85 6.58
C SER A 125 22.96 3.95 7.57
N ASN A 126 22.45 3.89 8.81
CA ASN A 126 22.75 4.90 9.83
C ASN A 126 24.21 4.84 10.32
N LYS A 127 24.85 3.67 10.26
CA LYS A 127 26.28 3.50 10.62
C LYS A 127 27.25 4.12 9.61
N TYR A 128 26.85 4.28 8.35
CA TYR A 128 27.70 4.86 7.29
C TYR A 128 27.34 6.31 6.93
N GLY A 129 26.16 6.80 7.33
CA GLY A 129 25.68 8.16 7.03
C GLY A 129 26.29 9.30 7.88
N SER A 130 27.12 8.99 8.88
CA SER A 130 27.77 9.99 9.76
C SER A 130 29.18 10.40 9.34
N LYS A 131 29.65 10.01 8.14
CA LYS A 131 30.91 10.49 7.56
C LYS A 131 30.68 11.20 6.22
N SER A 132 30.03 12.36 6.23
CA SER A 132 30.09 13.35 5.12
C SER A 132 29.42 14.66 5.53
N LYS A 133 30.05 15.41 6.43
CA LYS A 133 29.94 16.86 6.53
C LYS A 133 31.27 17.37 7.11
N VAL A 134 32.25 17.55 6.22
CA VAL A 134 33.43 18.41 6.41
C VAL A 134 33.35 19.46 5.31
#